data_AF-A0A067BG69-F1
#
_entry.id   AF-A0A067BG69-F1
#
_cell.length_a   1.000
_cell.length_b   1.000
_cell.length_c   1.000
_cell.angle_alpha   90.00
_cell.angle_beta   90.00
_cell.angle_gamma   90.00
#
_symmetry.space_group_name_H-M   'P 1'
#
loop_
_entity.id
_entity.type
_entity.pdbx_description
1 polymer ?
#
loop_
_entity_poly.entity_id
_entity_poly.type
_entity_poly.pdbx_seq_one_letter_code
_entity_poly.pdbx_strand_id
1 'polypeptide(L)'
;MQMLAGSKMIEVDQSLKEDRALFSGAQKLFGILITVGQAIAYVASGMYGDIGEIGAGNAILIIIQLFFAGILVIILDEMLQKGYGLGSGISLFIATNICESIVWKAFSPTTINTGRGTEFEGAIIALFHLLITRSDKMRALKEAFYRQNLPNVTNLLATILVFIVVIYFQGFRIDLPVKYQRYRGQQGTYPIKLFYTSNMPIILQTALVSNLYFVSQLLYKKFGGNFLVGLLGKWQDVEGGGGQSIPVGGLAYYMSAPSSAAQILYDPIRAVIYVVFILGSCALFSKTWIEISGSSARDVAKQLRDQQMVMKGHRDASIVHVLNRYIPTAAAFGGMCIGALSMVADFLGAIGSGTGILLAVTIIYQYFETFAKEQADIPLSGMFGL
;
A
#
# COMPACT_ATOMS: atom_id res chain seq x y z
N MET A 1 -8.75 -3.72 -14.99
CA MET A 1 -10.02 -4.48 -15.00
C MET A 1 -11.05 -3.94 -14.00
N GLN A 2 -10.74 -3.80 -12.71
CA GLN A 2 -11.71 -3.28 -11.72
C GLN A 2 -12.25 -1.88 -12.05
N MET A 3 -11.41 -0.92 -12.46
CA MET A 3 -11.90 0.38 -12.95
C MET A 3 -12.80 0.27 -14.19
N LEU A 4 -12.53 -0.66 -15.11
CA LEU A 4 -13.30 -0.83 -16.35
C LEU A 4 -14.69 -1.41 -16.06
N ALA A 5 -14.77 -2.34 -15.11
CA ALA A 5 -16.04 -2.88 -14.62
C ALA A 5 -16.82 -1.85 -13.80
N GLY A 6 -16.15 -1.14 -12.88
CA GLY A 6 -16.81 -0.15 -12.01
C GLY A 6 -17.27 1.12 -12.72
N SER A 7 -16.56 1.55 -13.78
CA SER A 7 -17.00 2.65 -14.65
C SER A 7 -18.17 2.28 -15.57
N LYS A 8 -18.66 1.02 -15.50
CA LYS A 8 -19.69 0.46 -16.39
C LYS A 8 -19.35 0.55 -17.88
N MET A 9 -18.07 0.74 -18.23
CA MET A 9 -17.63 0.63 -19.62
C MET A 9 -17.69 -0.82 -20.12
N ILE A 10 -17.59 -1.78 -19.19
CA ILE A 10 -17.83 -3.20 -19.44
C ILE A 10 -18.91 -3.65 -18.45
N GLU A 11 -20.09 -3.99 -18.96
CA GLU A 11 -21.14 -4.62 -18.16
C GLU A 11 -20.73 -6.07 -17.90
N VAL A 12 -20.41 -6.37 -16.64
CA VAL A 12 -20.09 -7.74 -16.18
C VAL A 12 -21.08 -8.06 -15.09
N ASP A 13 -21.97 -9.02 -15.34
CA ASP A 13 -22.89 -9.49 -14.32
C ASP A 13 -22.18 -10.52 -13.44
N GLN A 14 -21.83 -10.14 -12.21
CA GLN A 14 -21.17 -11.06 -11.28
C GLN A 14 -22.09 -12.18 -10.77
N SER A 15 -23.39 -12.12 -11.06
CA SER A 15 -24.34 -13.20 -10.75
C SER A 15 -24.22 -14.38 -11.73
N LEU A 16 -23.80 -14.12 -12.97
CA LEU A 16 -23.59 -15.14 -13.99
C LEU A 16 -22.21 -15.80 -13.82
N LYS A 17 -22.21 -17.14 -13.67
CA LYS A 17 -20.98 -17.92 -13.51
C LYS A 17 -20.06 -17.82 -14.72
N GLU A 18 -20.62 -17.75 -15.93
CA GLU A 18 -19.87 -17.64 -17.18
C GLU A 18 -19.15 -16.29 -17.28
N ASP A 19 -19.84 -15.18 -17.02
CA ASP A 19 -19.27 -13.83 -17.02
C ASP A 19 -18.17 -13.68 -15.97
N ARG A 20 -18.37 -14.24 -14.77
CA ARG A 20 -17.35 -14.25 -13.72
C ARG A 20 -16.11 -15.03 -14.14
N ALA A 21 -16.28 -16.17 -14.82
CA ALA A 21 -15.18 -16.97 -15.34
C ALA A 21 -14.43 -16.24 -16.46
N LEU A 22 -15.14 -15.63 -17.41
CA LEU A 22 -14.57 -14.82 -18.49
C LEU A 22 -13.81 -13.61 -17.97
N PHE A 23 -14.39 -12.88 -17.00
CA PHE A 23 -13.73 -11.72 -16.39
C PHE A 23 -12.45 -12.12 -15.65
N SER A 24 -12.50 -13.21 -14.88
CA SER A 24 -11.32 -13.75 -14.20
C SER A 24 -10.26 -14.23 -15.20
N GLY A 25 -10.67 -14.91 -16.27
CA GLY A 25 -9.79 -15.33 -17.35
C GLY A 25 -9.11 -14.16 -18.07
N ALA A 26 -9.88 -13.13 -18.42
CA ALA A 26 -9.36 -11.93 -19.05
C ALA A 26 -8.39 -11.18 -18.12
N GLN A 27 -8.71 -11.05 -16.83
CA GLN A 27 -7.80 -10.42 -15.86
C GLN A 27 -6.46 -11.13 -15.78
N LYS A 28 -6.43 -12.47 -15.84
CA LYS A 28 -5.20 -13.25 -15.86
C LYS A 28 -4.42 -13.08 -17.16
N LEU A 29 -5.11 -13.11 -18.29
CA LEU A 29 -4.48 -12.94 -19.60
C LEU A 29 -3.82 -11.56 -19.70
N PHE A 30 -4.51 -10.51 -19.26
CA PHE A 30 -3.91 -9.17 -19.13
C PHE A 30 -2.74 -9.15 -18.15
N GLY A 31 -2.83 -9.84 -17.01
CA GLY A 31 -1.72 -9.98 -16.06
C GLY A 31 -0.47 -10.60 -16.69
N ILE A 32 -0.63 -11.68 -17.45
CA ILE A 32 0.46 -12.35 -18.18
C ILE A 32 1.05 -11.42 -19.25
N LEU A 33 0.22 -10.75 -20.04
CA LEU A 33 0.68 -9.80 -21.07
C LEU A 33 1.46 -8.63 -20.46
N ILE A 34 0.98 -8.08 -19.34
CA ILE A 34 1.68 -6.99 -18.62
C ILE A 34 3.00 -7.49 -18.07
N THR A 35 3.04 -8.71 -17.51
CA THR A 35 4.29 -9.32 -17.00
C THR A 35 5.34 -9.44 -18.09
N VAL A 36 4.96 -9.93 -19.28
CA VAL A 36 5.86 -10.01 -20.44
C VAL A 36 6.32 -8.61 -20.87
N GLY A 37 5.38 -7.67 -21.01
CA GLY A 37 5.70 -6.30 -21.40
C GLY A 37 6.65 -5.61 -20.43
N GLN A 38 6.44 -5.79 -19.12
CA GLN A 38 7.32 -5.25 -18.08
C GLN A 38 8.68 -5.93 -18.08
N ALA A 39 8.76 -7.27 -18.19
CA ALA A 39 10.03 -7.98 -18.24
C ALA A 39 10.91 -7.50 -19.42
N ILE A 40 10.31 -7.35 -20.60
CA ILE A 40 10.99 -6.79 -21.77
C ILE A 40 11.41 -5.33 -21.51
N ALA A 41 10.52 -4.50 -20.97
CA ALA A 41 10.82 -3.11 -20.68
C ALA A 41 11.96 -2.95 -19.64
N TYR A 42 12.00 -3.78 -18.61
CA TYR A 42 13.04 -3.76 -17.57
C TYR A 42 14.41 -4.12 -18.14
N VAL A 43 14.50 -5.19 -18.95
CA VAL A 43 15.76 -5.57 -19.60
C VAL A 43 16.17 -4.54 -20.65
N ALA A 44 15.22 -4.05 -21.46
CA ALA A 44 15.48 -3.01 -22.46
C ALA A 44 15.81 -1.63 -21.87
N SER A 45 15.47 -1.39 -20.60
CA SER A 45 15.83 -0.15 -19.89
C SER A 45 17.30 -0.11 -19.42
N GLY A 46 18.03 -1.21 -19.58
CA GLY A 46 19.42 -1.32 -19.15
C GLY A 46 19.59 -1.37 -17.63
N MET A 47 18.52 -1.65 -16.86
CA MET A 47 18.58 -1.72 -15.39
C MET A 47 19.52 -2.84 -14.90
N TYR A 48 19.70 -3.88 -15.71
CA TYR A 48 20.59 -5.00 -15.41
C TYR A 48 22.00 -4.85 -16.01
N GLY A 49 22.27 -3.73 -16.71
CA GLY A 49 23.48 -3.47 -17.51
C GLY A 49 23.16 -3.26 -19.00
N ASP A 50 24.14 -2.79 -19.79
CA ASP A 50 23.94 -2.58 -21.23
C ASP A 50 23.80 -3.95 -21.94
N ILE A 51 22.89 -4.02 -22.91
CA ILE A 51 22.59 -5.24 -23.68
C ILE A 51 23.85 -5.73 -24.42
N GLY A 52 24.76 -4.80 -24.73
CA GLY A 52 26.07 -5.12 -25.32
C GLY A 52 27.04 -5.86 -24.39
N GLU A 53 27.00 -5.62 -23.07
CA GLU A 53 27.91 -6.23 -22.10
C GLU A 53 27.36 -7.55 -21.53
N ILE A 54 26.03 -7.64 -21.37
CA ILE A 54 25.35 -8.82 -20.83
C ILE A 54 25.31 -9.96 -21.87
N GLY A 55 25.31 -9.62 -23.16
CA GLY A 55 25.09 -10.55 -24.26
C GLY A 55 23.61 -10.89 -24.45
N ALA A 56 23.16 -10.92 -25.70
CA ALA A 56 21.75 -11.14 -26.06
C ALA A 56 21.17 -12.45 -25.49
N GLY A 57 22.00 -13.49 -25.33
CA GLY A 57 21.59 -14.77 -24.74
C GLY A 57 21.19 -14.66 -23.27
N ASN A 58 21.98 -13.95 -22.45
CA ASN A 58 21.69 -13.76 -21.03
C ASN A 58 20.50 -12.82 -20.82
N ALA A 59 20.35 -11.79 -21.66
CA ALA A 59 19.18 -10.93 -21.63
C ALA A 59 17.87 -11.71 -21.87
N ILE A 60 17.87 -12.65 -22.83
CA ILE A 60 16.72 -13.53 -23.08
C ILE A 60 16.47 -14.47 -21.89
N LEU A 61 17.54 -14.99 -21.27
CA LEU A 61 17.42 -15.86 -20.09
C LEU A 61 16.76 -15.13 -18.91
N ILE A 62 17.16 -13.88 -18.65
CA ILE A 62 16.53 -13.03 -17.63
C ILE A 62 15.05 -12.80 -17.93
N ILE A 63 14.68 -12.52 -19.19
CA ILE A 63 13.27 -12.35 -19.58
C ILE A 63 12.46 -13.62 -19.29
N ILE A 64 13.00 -14.79 -19.66
CA ILE A 64 12.34 -16.09 -19.40
C ILE A 64 12.20 -16.34 -17.90
N GLN A 65 13.23 -16.04 -17.11
CA GLN A 65 13.19 -16.20 -15.65
C GLN A 65 12.15 -15.29 -15.00
N LEU A 66 12.09 -14.02 -15.39
CA LEU A 66 11.09 -13.05 -14.91
C LEU A 66 9.67 -13.48 -15.30
N PHE A 67 9.49 -13.98 -16.53
CA PHE A 67 8.21 -14.51 -16.99
C PHE A 67 7.74 -15.71 -16.17
N PHE A 68 8.63 -16.68 -15.93
CA PHE A 68 8.31 -17.87 -15.14
C PHE A 68 8.00 -17.51 -13.69
N ALA A 69 8.80 -16.63 -13.08
CA ALA A 69 8.53 -16.11 -11.74
C ALA A 69 7.18 -15.38 -11.66
N GLY A 70 6.85 -14.55 -12.66
CA GLY A 70 5.56 -13.85 -12.72
C GLY A 70 4.37 -14.80 -12.84
N ILE A 71 4.48 -15.85 -13.67
CA ILE A 71 3.44 -16.90 -13.75
C ILE A 71 3.26 -17.60 -12.40
N LEU A 72 4.35 -17.98 -11.73
CA LEU A 72 4.27 -18.62 -10.41
C LEU A 72 3.54 -17.75 -9.40
N VAL A 73 3.82 -16.44 -9.36
CA VAL A 73 3.14 -15.49 -8.47
C VAL A 73 1.64 -15.39 -8.79
N ILE A 74 1.27 -15.32 -10.07
CA ILE A 74 -0.15 -15.29 -10.48
C ILE A 74 -0.88 -16.57 -10.04
N ILE A 75 -0.26 -17.74 -10.23
CA ILE A 75 -0.83 -19.02 -9.82
C ILE A 75 -0.95 -19.10 -8.28
N LEU A 76 0.02 -18.58 -7.54
CA LEU A 76 -0.01 -18.62 -6.08
C LEU A 76 -1.10 -17.70 -5.51
N ASP A 77 -1.30 -16.52 -6.11
CA ASP A 77 -2.45 -15.66 -5.78
C ASP A 77 -3.79 -16.36 -6.07
N GLU A 78 -3.91 -17.08 -7.19
CA GLU A 78 -5.11 -17.88 -7.47
C GLU A 78 -5.35 -19.00 -6.46
N MET A 79 -4.29 -19.70 -6.05
CA MET A 79 -4.40 -20.78 -5.07
C MET A 79 -4.93 -20.24 -3.75
N LEU A 80 -4.39 -19.11 -3.28
CA LEU A 80 -4.85 -18.45 -2.05
C LEU A 80 -6.30 -17.97 -2.18
N GLN A 81 -6.67 -17.36 -3.31
CA GLN A 81 -8.04 -16.88 -3.55
C GLN A 81 -9.09 -18.00 -3.69
N LYS A 82 -8.70 -19.20 -4.14
CA LYS A 82 -9.61 -20.37 -4.27
C LYS A 82 -9.91 -21.05 -2.93
N GLY A 83 -9.54 -20.45 -1.81
CA GLY A 83 -9.91 -20.91 -0.47
C GLY A 83 -8.82 -21.69 0.27
N TYR A 84 -7.63 -21.85 -0.32
CA TYR A 84 -6.47 -22.36 0.42
C TYR A 84 -5.83 -21.30 1.33
N GLY A 85 -6.23 -20.03 1.19
CA GLY A 85 -5.80 -18.92 2.04
C GLY A 85 -6.99 -18.17 2.65
N LEU A 86 -6.73 -17.49 3.77
CA LEU A 86 -7.71 -16.67 4.50
C LEU A 86 -8.04 -15.34 3.80
N GLY A 87 -7.49 -15.08 2.61
CA GLY A 87 -7.70 -13.83 1.86
C GLY A 87 -6.89 -13.75 0.57
N SER A 88 -6.68 -12.54 0.06
CA SER A 88 -5.98 -12.31 -1.21
C SER A 88 -4.47 -12.57 -1.10
N GLY A 89 -3.87 -13.21 -2.11
CA GLY A 89 -2.42 -13.44 -2.14
C GLY A 89 -1.63 -12.14 -2.26
N ILE A 90 -2.15 -11.15 -3.01
CA ILE A 90 -1.52 -9.83 -3.18
C ILE A 90 -1.31 -9.14 -1.83
N SER A 91 -2.33 -9.11 -0.96
CA SER A 91 -2.22 -8.48 0.36
C SER A 91 -1.21 -9.18 1.26
N LEU A 92 -1.18 -10.52 1.22
CA LEU A 92 -0.24 -11.30 2.01
C LEU A 92 1.21 -11.07 1.57
N PHE A 93 1.50 -11.05 0.27
CA PHE A 93 2.84 -10.79 -0.24
C PHE A 93 3.35 -9.39 0.13
N ILE A 94 2.50 -8.38 0.01
CA ILE A 94 2.84 -7.00 0.40
C ILE A 94 3.16 -6.94 1.90
N ALA A 95 2.30 -7.51 2.74
CA ALA A 95 2.50 -7.49 4.19
C ALA A 95 3.80 -8.21 4.60
N THR A 96 4.06 -9.39 4.01
CA THR A 96 5.29 -10.16 4.29
C THR A 96 6.54 -9.40 3.89
N ASN A 97 6.58 -8.81 2.69
CA ASN A 97 7.76 -8.08 2.22
C ASN A 97 8.07 -6.84 3.08
N ILE A 98 7.03 -6.14 3.55
CA ILE A 98 7.19 -4.98 4.42
C ILE A 98 7.68 -5.42 5.81
N CYS A 99 7.10 -6.47 6.38
CA CYS A 99 7.56 -7.04 7.65
C CYS A 99 9.02 -7.52 7.56
N GLU A 100 9.39 -8.20 6.48
CA GLU A 100 10.77 -8.61 6.21
C GLU A 100 11.71 -7.41 6.17
N SER A 101 11.34 -6.34 5.44
CA SER A 101 12.16 -5.12 5.36
C SER A 101 12.34 -4.44 6.73
N ILE A 102 11.29 -4.41 7.56
CA ILE A 102 11.34 -3.85 8.92
C ILE A 102 12.26 -4.69 9.81
N VAL A 103 12.11 -6.02 9.80
CA VAL A 103 12.94 -6.94 10.59
C VAL A 103 14.40 -6.87 10.14
N TRP A 104 14.65 -6.87 8.82
CA TRP A 104 15.99 -6.75 8.27
C TRP A 104 16.65 -5.45 8.69
N LYS A 105 15.99 -4.29 8.55
CA LYS A 105 16.56 -3.00 8.96
C LYS A 105 16.72 -2.87 10.48
N ALA A 106 15.96 -3.62 11.27
CA ALA A 106 16.10 -3.64 12.72
C ALA A 106 17.26 -4.54 13.20
N PHE A 107 17.44 -5.71 12.57
CA PHE A 107 18.30 -6.80 13.03
C PHE A 107 19.35 -7.28 12.01
N SER A 108 19.65 -6.53 10.95
CA SER A 108 20.63 -6.98 9.96
C SER A 108 22.04 -7.12 10.57
N PRO A 109 22.68 -8.30 10.42
CA PRO A 109 24.02 -8.55 10.95
C PRO A 109 25.13 -8.05 10.01
N THR A 110 24.77 -7.47 8.88
CA THR A 110 25.71 -6.91 7.89
C THR A 110 26.45 -5.71 8.48
N THR A 111 27.75 -5.64 8.22
CA THR A 111 28.60 -4.50 8.62
C THR A 111 28.96 -3.70 7.39
N ILE A 112 28.83 -2.38 7.51
CA ILE A 112 29.23 -1.43 6.47
C ILE A 112 30.33 -0.56 7.06
N ASN A 113 31.46 -0.48 6.36
CA ASN A 113 32.61 0.28 6.81
C ASN A 113 32.58 1.68 6.19
N THR A 114 32.04 2.66 6.91
CA THR A 114 31.92 4.05 6.43
C THR A 114 33.15 4.90 6.80
N GLY A 115 34.36 4.33 6.67
CA GLY A 115 35.63 5.05 6.88
C GLY A 115 35.95 5.48 8.32
N ARG A 116 35.02 5.30 9.28
CA ARG A 116 35.21 5.54 10.73
C ARG A 116 35.17 4.28 11.60
N GLY A 117 35.10 3.09 10.97
CA GLY A 117 35.02 1.79 11.63
C GLY A 117 33.92 0.91 11.03
N THR A 118 33.92 -0.39 11.39
CA THR A 118 32.85 -1.32 11.05
C THR A 118 31.61 -0.99 11.86
N GLU A 119 30.56 -0.52 11.20
CA GLU A 119 29.29 -0.25 11.86
C GLU A 119 28.23 -1.22 11.33
N PHE A 120 27.45 -1.82 12.23
CA PHE A 120 26.36 -2.69 11.85
C PHE A 120 25.24 -1.89 11.19
N GLU A 121 24.59 -2.50 10.19
CA GLU A 121 23.45 -1.91 9.49
C GLU A 121 22.16 -1.96 10.33
N GLY A 122 22.00 -2.99 11.15
CA GLY A 122 20.82 -3.16 12.01
C GLY A 122 20.80 -2.17 13.17
N ALA A 123 19.70 -1.42 13.30
CA ALA A 123 19.54 -0.39 14.33
C ALA A 123 19.78 -0.90 15.75
N ILE A 124 19.30 -2.11 16.07
CA ILE A 124 19.40 -2.70 17.41
C ILE A 124 20.80 -3.28 17.64
N ILE A 125 21.35 -4.00 16.65
CA ILE A 125 22.67 -4.62 16.74
C ILE A 125 23.76 -3.53 16.82
N ALA A 126 23.62 -2.45 16.06
CA ALA A 126 24.49 -1.29 16.13
C ALA A 126 24.43 -0.61 17.50
N LEU A 127 23.24 -0.46 18.10
CA LEU A 127 23.10 0.09 19.45
C LEU A 127 23.87 -0.75 20.47
N PHE A 128 23.68 -2.07 20.48
CA PHE A 128 24.39 -2.94 21.42
C PHE A 128 25.91 -2.95 21.17
N HIS A 129 26.35 -3.00 19.91
CA HIS A 129 27.77 -2.99 19.58
C HIS A 129 28.45 -1.66 19.96
N LEU A 130 27.82 -0.51 19.67
CA LEU A 130 28.35 0.81 20.02
C LEU A 130 28.33 1.06 21.53
N LEU A 131 27.33 0.54 22.26
CA LEU A 131 27.21 0.68 23.70
C LEU A 131 28.23 -0.18 24.47
N ILE A 132 28.60 -1.34 23.92
CA ILE A 132 29.58 -2.26 24.52
C ILE A 132 31.02 -1.89 24.18
N THR A 133 31.28 -1.41 22.95
CA THR A 133 32.65 -1.25 22.42
C THR A 133 33.25 0.14 22.68
N ARG A 134 32.44 1.19 22.89
CA ARG A 134 32.95 2.56 23.17
C ARG A 134 32.84 2.94 24.66
N SER A 135 33.90 3.58 25.17
CA SER A 135 33.99 4.12 26.53
C SER A 135 33.13 5.38 26.76
N ASP A 136 32.96 6.23 25.74
CA ASP A 136 32.12 7.45 25.80
C ASP A 136 30.63 7.14 25.53
N LYS A 137 29.93 6.66 26.56
CA LYS A 137 28.51 6.28 26.49
C LYS A 137 27.60 7.38 25.94
N MET A 138 27.86 8.65 26.25
CA MET A 138 26.97 9.77 25.89
C MET A 138 27.14 10.24 24.42
N ARG A 139 28.36 10.14 23.86
CA ARG A 139 28.59 10.39 22.42
C ARG A 139 28.13 9.21 21.57
N ALA A 140 28.38 7.98 22.02
CA ALA A 140 27.92 6.77 21.34
C ALA A 140 26.38 6.70 21.26
N LEU A 141 25.67 7.11 22.33
CA LEU A 141 24.21 7.19 22.29
C LEU A 141 23.73 8.26 21.31
N LYS A 142 24.32 9.46 21.33
CA LYS A 142 23.92 10.54 20.41
C LYS A 142 24.18 10.17 18.93
N GLU A 143 25.27 9.46 18.66
CA GLU A 143 25.64 9.00 17.32
C GLU A 143 24.78 7.80 16.85
N ALA A 144 24.38 6.90 17.76
CA ALA A 144 23.44 5.81 17.47
C ALA A 144 21.98 6.28 17.27
N PHE A 145 21.60 7.42 17.87
CA PHE A 145 20.26 8.00 17.73
C PHE A 145 20.12 8.94 16.50
N TYR A 146 21.20 9.61 16.06
CA TYR A 146 21.15 10.65 15.01
C TYR A 146 22.03 10.36 13.78
N ARG A 147 22.15 9.10 13.36
CA ARG A 147 22.95 8.73 12.17
C ARG A 147 22.18 9.07 10.89
N GLN A 148 22.77 9.86 9.99
CA GLN A 148 22.04 10.29 8.77
C GLN A 148 21.98 9.23 7.68
N ASN A 149 22.93 8.28 7.65
CA ASN A 149 23.10 7.36 6.52
C ASN A 149 22.54 5.95 6.76
N LEU A 150 22.16 5.60 7.99
CA LEU A 150 21.76 4.24 8.37
C LEU A 150 20.50 4.23 9.26
N PRO A 151 19.75 3.11 9.31
CA PRO A 151 18.58 2.98 10.17
C PRO A 151 18.91 3.27 11.64
N ASN A 152 18.30 4.32 12.18
CA ASN A 152 18.49 4.72 13.58
C ASN A 152 17.52 4.02 14.52
N VAL A 153 17.88 3.99 15.79
CA VAL A 153 16.99 3.62 16.89
C VAL A 153 15.81 4.59 17.00
N THR A 154 16.03 5.88 16.68
CA THR A 154 14.96 6.89 16.56
C THR A 154 13.94 6.52 15.48
N ASN A 155 14.40 6.00 14.34
CA ASN A 155 13.54 5.60 13.23
C ASN A 155 12.73 4.35 13.60
N LEU A 156 13.35 3.41 14.33
CA LEU A 156 12.64 2.23 14.88
C LEU A 156 11.55 2.65 15.87
N LEU A 157 11.87 3.56 16.79
CA LEU A 157 10.90 4.09 17.77
C LEU A 157 9.78 4.86 17.07
N ALA A 158 10.10 5.65 16.05
CA ALA A 158 9.12 6.31 15.20
C ALA A 158 8.20 5.29 14.51
N THR A 159 8.73 4.19 13.97
CA THR A 159 7.92 3.11 13.38
C THR A 159 6.95 2.50 14.41
N ILE A 160 7.40 2.23 15.64
CA ILE A 160 6.54 1.70 16.71
C ILE A 160 5.44 2.71 17.08
N LEU A 161 5.78 3.99 17.20
CA LEU A 161 4.81 5.05 17.49
C LEU A 161 3.75 5.12 16.39
N VAL A 162 4.16 5.17 15.12
CA VAL A 162 3.25 5.17 13.98
C VAL A 162 2.36 3.93 14.00
N PHE A 163 2.94 2.75 14.24
CA PHE A 163 2.20 1.49 14.32
C PHE A 163 1.06 1.54 15.36
N ILE A 164 1.34 2.03 16.56
CA ILE A 164 0.34 2.19 17.63
C ILE A 164 -0.75 3.18 17.22
N VAL A 165 -0.37 4.33 16.66
CA VAL A 165 -1.31 5.36 16.21
C VAL A 165 -2.23 4.81 15.12
N VAL A 166 -1.70 4.06 14.16
CA VAL A 166 -2.49 3.46 13.08
C VAL A 166 -3.49 2.45 13.62
N ILE A 167 -3.08 1.56 14.53
CA ILE A 167 -4.00 0.60 15.17
C ILE A 167 -5.13 1.34 15.91
N TYR A 168 -4.80 2.42 16.61
CA TYR A 168 -5.80 3.24 17.30
C TYR A 168 -6.83 3.83 16.33
N PHE A 169 -6.37 4.42 15.22
CA PHE A 169 -7.27 4.97 14.18
C PHE A 169 -8.08 3.88 13.46
N GLN A 170 -7.52 2.67 13.30
CA GLN A 170 -8.19 1.54 12.68
C GLN A 170 -9.43 1.08 13.47
N GLY A 171 -9.42 1.28 14.79
CA GLY A 171 -10.53 0.95 15.69
C GLY A 171 -11.75 1.87 15.57
N PHE A 172 -11.65 3.03 14.90
CA PHE A 172 -12.76 3.96 14.77
C PHE A 172 -13.85 3.42 13.84
N ARG A 173 -15.02 3.17 14.41
CA ARG A 173 -16.24 2.75 13.69
C ARG A 173 -17.47 3.50 14.18
N ILE A 174 -18.38 3.74 13.25
CA ILE A 174 -19.70 4.32 13.49
C ILE A 174 -20.71 3.19 13.34
N ASP A 175 -21.32 2.78 14.44
CA ASP A 175 -22.28 1.68 14.46
C ASP A 175 -23.70 2.21 14.19
N LEU A 176 -24.26 1.85 13.03
CA LEU A 176 -25.64 2.20 12.67
C LEU A 176 -26.62 1.09 13.11
N PRO A 177 -27.65 1.40 13.90
CA PRO A 177 -28.60 0.39 14.36
C PRO A 177 -29.54 -0.05 13.23
N VAL A 178 -29.51 -1.35 12.92
CA VAL A 178 -30.37 -2.01 11.94
C VAL A 178 -31.28 -3.04 12.63
N LYS A 179 -32.46 -3.26 12.07
CA LYS A 179 -33.44 -4.23 12.55
C LYS A 179 -33.79 -5.18 11.41
N TYR A 180 -33.92 -6.47 11.73
CA TYR A 180 -34.46 -7.43 10.78
C TYR A 180 -35.99 -7.25 10.70
N GLN A 181 -36.51 -7.14 9.48
CA GLN A 181 -37.94 -7.00 9.25
C GLN A 181 -38.69 -8.32 9.50
N ARG A 182 -38.02 -9.45 9.27
CA ARG A 182 -38.59 -10.80 9.37
C ARG A 182 -38.60 -11.36 10.79
N TYR A 183 -37.61 -11.00 11.61
CA TYR A 183 -37.49 -11.46 13.01
C TYR A 183 -37.73 -10.30 13.98
N ARG A 184 -38.92 -10.27 14.57
CA ARG A 184 -39.31 -9.23 15.54
C ARG A 184 -38.39 -9.31 16.77
N GLY A 185 -37.71 -8.19 17.08
CA GLY A 185 -36.88 -8.05 18.29
C GLY A 185 -35.39 -8.22 18.08
N GLN A 186 -34.95 -8.83 16.97
CA GLN A 186 -33.52 -8.98 16.67
C GLN A 186 -32.95 -7.67 16.13
N GLN A 187 -32.11 -7.02 16.94
CA GLN A 187 -31.39 -5.80 16.59
C GLN A 187 -29.97 -6.17 16.19
N GLY A 188 -29.53 -5.65 15.05
CA GLY A 188 -28.14 -5.73 14.60
C GLY A 188 -27.53 -4.33 14.56
N THR A 189 -26.21 -4.28 14.51
CA THR A 189 -25.46 -3.04 14.26
C THR A 189 -24.67 -3.23 12.98
N TYR A 190 -24.79 -2.27 12.06
CA TYR A 190 -23.98 -2.23 10.85
C TYR A 190 -22.82 -1.24 11.07
N PRO A 191 -21.59 -1.73 11.32
CA PRO A 191 -20.43 -0.87 11.58
C PRO A 191 -19.90 -0.26 10.28
N ILE A 192 -19.88 1.06 10.19
CA ILE A 192 -19.15 1.81 9.15
C ILE A 192 -17.81 2.25 9.75
N LYS A 193 -16.73 1.62 9.31
CA LYS A 193 -15.38 2.01 9.75
C LYS A 193 -14.95 3.33 9.13
N LEU A 194 -14.10 4.06 9.85
CA LEU A 194 -13.45 5.28 9.35
C LEU A 194 -12.68 5.00 8.05
N PHE A 195 -11.95 3.89 8.00
CA PHE A 195 -11.27 3.41 6.80
C PHE A 195 -12.21 2.57 5.92
N TYR A 196 -13.27 3.20 5.44
CA TYR A 196 -14.35 2.55 4.69
C TYR A 196 -13.86 1.84 3.41
N THR A 197 -13.06 2.55 2.60
CA THR A 197 -12.45 1.99 1.39
C THR A 197 -11.21 1.15 1.65
N SER A 198 -10.88 0.90 2.92
CA SER A 198 -9.66 0.18 3.31
C SER A 198 -8.39 0.82 2.73
N ASN A 199 -7.38 0.00 2.43
CA ASN A 199 -6.06 0.36 1.91
C ASN A 199 -5.99 0.66 0.41
N MET A 200 -7.03 0.35 -0.36
CA MET A 200 -6.95 0.38 -1.81
C MET A 200 -6.56 1.76 -2.38
N PRO A 201 -7.08 2.90 -1.88
CA PRO A 201 -6.73 4.21 -2.41
C PRO A 201 -5.23 4.52 -2.31
N ILE A 202 -4.59 4.12 -1.21
CA ILE A 202 -3.13 4.26 -1.06
C ILE A 202 -2.41 3.34 -2.03
N ILE A 203 -2.82 2.08 -2.14
CA ILE A 203 -2.19 1.12 -3.06
C ILE A 203 -2.22 1.66 -4.50
N LEU A 204 -3.38 2.17 -4.94
CA LEU A 204 -3.56 2.74 -6.27
C LEU A 204 -2.72 4.01 -6.46
N GLN A 205 -2.69 4.90 -5.46
CA GLN A 205 -1.88 6.11 -5.51
C GLN A 205 -0.39 5.78 -5.60
N THR A 206 0.12 4.89 -4.74
CA THR A 206 1.53 4.48 -4.75
C THR A 206 1.89 3.77 -6.04
N ALA A 207 1.02 2.88 -6.55
CA ALA A 207 1.25 2.20 -7.81
C ALA A 207 1.29 3.17 -9.00
N LEU A 208 0.41 4.18 -9.02
CA LEU A 208 0.41 5.21 -10.05
C LEU A 208 1.71 6.02 -10.00
N VAL A 209 2.14 6.45 -8.82
CA VAL A 209 3.38 7.21 -8.65
C VAL A 209 4.59 6.39 -9.07
N SER A 210 4.69 5.13 -8.62
CA SER A 210 5.80 4.24 -9.00
C SER A 210 5.85 3.97 -10.50
N ASN A 211 4.70 3.72 -11.14
CA ASN A 211 4.64 3.52 -12.59
C ASN A 211 5.01 4.79 -13.35
N LEU A 212 4.58 5.96 -12.87
CA LEU A 212 4.93 7.25 -13.47
C LEU A 212 6.44 7.49 -13.36
N TYR A 213 7.06 7.17 -12.22
CA TYR A 213 8.52 7.25 -12.06
C TYR A 213 9.26 6.31 -12.98
N PHE A 214 8.83 5.05 -13.08
CA PHE A 214 9.44 4.10 -13.99
C PHE A 214 9.40 4.58 -15.45
N VAL A 215 8.23 5.02 -15.91
CA VAL A 215 8.07 5.56 -17.27
C VAL A 215 8.88 6.84 -17.47
N SER A 216 8.89 7.75 -16.49
CA SER A 216 9.67 8.98 -16.54
C SER A 216 11.19 8.70 -16.61
N GLN A 217 11.69 7.75 -15.83
CA GLN A 217 13.10 7.35 -15.85
C GLN A 217 13.48 6.72 -17.19
N LEU A 218 12.62 5.87 -17.76
CA LEU A 218 12.85 5.25 -19.07
C LEU A 218 12.86 6.30 -20.20
N LEU A 219 11.89 7.22 -20.19
CA LEU A 219 11.82 8.33 -21.15
C LEU A 219 13.04 9.25 -21.04
N TYR A 220 13.50 9.55 -19.83
CA TYR A 220 14.69 10.37 -19.62
C TYR A 220 15.96 9.69 -20.13
N LYS A 221 16.12 8.38 -19.91
CA LYS A 221 17.25 7.61 -20.43
C LYS A 221 17.26 7.50 -21.96
N LYS A 222 16.09 7.38 -22.61
CA LYS A 222 16.00 7.25 -24.09
C LYS A 222 15.95 8.58 -24.85
N PHE A 223 15.40 9.64 -24.25
CA PHE A 223 15.16 10.94 -24.89
C PHE A 223 15.64 12.11 -24.02
N GLY A 224 16.84 11.98 -23.44
CA GLY A 224 17.49 13.07 -22.69
C GLY A 224 17.68 14.30 -23.58
N GLY A 225 16.89 15.35 -23.34
CA GLY A 225 16.97 16.62 -24.08
C GLY A 225 15.64 17.22 -24.52
N ASN A 226 14.54 16.45 -24.57
CA ASN A 226 13.23 17.00 -24.94
C ASN A 226 12.61 17.84 -23.80
N PHE A 227 12.06 19.01 -24.13
CA PHE A 227 11.39 19.91 -23.17
C PHE A 227 10.29 19.21 -22.37
N LEU A 228 9.49 18.36 -23.02
CA LEU A 228 8.43 17.55 -22.39
C LEU A 228 8.98 16.51 -21.40
N VAL A 229 10.13 15.90 -21.72
CA VAL A 229 10.78 14.89 -20.86
C VAL A 229 11.45 15.56 -19.67
N GLY A 230 12.06 16.74 -19.88
CA GLY A 230 12.58 17.57 -18.80
C GLY A 230 11.51 18.16 -17.87
N LEU A 231 10.28 18.40 -18.38
CA LEU A 231 9.12 18.79 -17.58
C LEU A 231 8.59 17.62 -16.74
N LEU A 232 8.57 16.40 -17.29
CA LEU A 232 8.17 15.18 -16.59
C LEU A 232 9.13 14.83 -15.44
N GLY A 233 10.43 14.84 -15.70
CA GLY A 233 11.42 14.56 -14.67
C GLY A 233 12.85 14.62 -15.20
N LYS A 234 13.70 15.43 -14.57
CA LYS A 234 15.16 15.33 -14.69
C LYS A 234 15.66 14.40 -13.61
N TRP A 235 16.25 13.29 -14.01
CA TRP A 235 16.82 12.31 -13.10
C TRP A 235 18.33 12.49 -13.06
N GLN A 236 18.91 12.48 -11.86
CA GLN A 236 20.36 12.46 -11.68
C GLN A 236 20.72 11.18 -10.94
N ASP A 237 21.70 10.45 -11.48
CA ASP A 237 22.28 9.30 -10.80
C ASP A 237 23.18 9.82 -9.67
N VAL A 238 22.92 9.39 -8.45
CA VAL A 238 23.73 9.75 -7.29
C VAL A 238 24.90 8.76 -7.23
N GLU A 239 26.12 9.28 -7.42
CA GLU A 239 27.35 8.50 -7.26
C GLU A 239 27.43 7.97 -5.81
N GLY A 240 27.19 6.66 -5.63
CA GLY A 240 27.35 5.96 -4.36
C GLY A 240 26.12 5.24 -3.81
N GLY A 241 24.94 5.39 -4.41
CA GLY A 241 23.72 4.64 -4.03
C GLY A 241 23.30 3.69 -5.16
N GLY A 242 23.49 2.38 -4.96
CA GLY A 242 23.26 1.34 -5.98
C GLY A 242 21.98 1.52 -6.82
N GLY A 243 22.12 2.15 -8.00
CA GLY A 243 21.04 2.34 -8.97
C GLY A 243 19.90 3.28 -8.56
N GLN A 244 20.01 4.05 -7.47
CA GLN A 244 18.96 5.00 -7.09
C GLN A 244 19.13 6.35 -7.79
N SER A 245 18.45 6.52 -8.93
CA SER A 245 18.30 7.82 -9.57
C SER A 245 17.30 8.67 -8.76
N ILE A 246 17.73 9.83 -8.26
CA ILE A 246 16.82 10.77 -7.57
C ILE A 246 16.32 11.77 -8.62
N PRO A 247 15.01 12.09 -8.67
CA PRO A 247 14.53 13.17 -9.52
C PRO A 247 15.08 14.50 -8.95
N VAL A 248 15.79 15.27 -9.76
CA VAL A 248 16.39 16.58 -9.39
C VAL A 248 15.56 17.75 -9.95
N GLY A 249 14.63 17.49 -10.89
CA GLY A 249 13.69 18.51 -11.37
C GLY A 249 12.48 17.92 -12.11
N GLY A 250 11.46 18.73 -12.37
CA GLY A 250 10.23 18.36 -13.08
C GLY A 250 9.05 17.96 -12.17
N LEU A 251 7.95 17.48 -12.77
CA LEU A 251 6.77 17.01 -12.03
C LEU A 251 7.11 15.85 -11.07
N ALA A 252 8.03 14.97 -11.45
CA ALA A 252 8.52 13.89 -10.59
C ALA A 252 9.24 14.40 -9.32
N TYR A 253 9.83 15.60 -9.36
CA TYR A 253 10.45 16.22 -8.18
C TYR A 253 9.40 16.67 -7.14
N TYR A 254 8.25 17.16 -7.59
CA TYR A 254 7.16 17.58 -6.71
C TYR A 254 6.32 16.40 -6.18
N MET A 255 6.28 15.29 -6.91
CA MET A 255 5.57 14.08 -6.48
C MET A 255 6.40 13.21 -5.54
N SER A 256 7.71 13.42 -5.43
CA SER A 256 8.62 12.57 -4.65
C SER A 256 8.63 12.98 -3.19
N ALA A 257 8.59 11.98 -2.31
CA ALA A 257 8.67 12.19 -0.88
C ALA A 257 10.00 12.87 -0.52
N PRO A 258 9.99 13.97 0.26
CA PRO A 258 11.22 14.55 0.78
C PRO A 258 11.87 13.53 1.73
N SER A 259 13.15 13.24 1.53
CA SER A 259 13.84 12.16 2.25
C SER A 259 14.23 12.52 3.68
N SER A 260 14.01 13.76 4.12
CA SER A 260 14.31 14.19 5.49
C SER A 260 13.52 15.44 5.89
N ALA A 261 13.20 15.55 7.18
CA ALA A 261 12.65 16.76 7.80
C ALA A 261 13.54 18.00 7.56
N ALA A 262 14.84 17.83 7.36
CA ALA A 262 15.74 18.92 7.01
C ALA A 262 15.44 19.51 5.62
N GLN A 263 15.13 18.68 4.62
CA GLN A 263 14.83 19.14 3.26
C GLN A 263 13.49 19.90 3.18
N ILE A 264 12.55 19.59 4.08
CA ILE A 264 11.29 20.32 4.20
C ILE A 264 11.52 21.77 4.62
N LEU A 265 12.54 22.01 5.47
CA LEU A 265 12.90 23.36 5.93
C LEU A 265 13.58 24.18 4.83
N TYR A 266 14.33 23.53 3.94
CA TYR A 266 15.00 24.19 2.82
C TYR A 266 14.06 24.51 1.66
N ASP A 267 13.11 23.61 1.35
CA ASP A 267 12.14 23.79 0.25
C ASP A 267 10.68 23.63 0.72
N PRO A 268 10.13 24.62 1.45
CA PRO A 268 8.77 24.53 2.00
C PRO A 268 7.68 24.43 0.93
N ILE A 269 7.90 25.05 -0.24
CA ILE A 269 6.94 25.03 -1.36
C ILE A 269 6.76 23.60 -1.90
N ARG A 270 7.86 22.84 -2.03
CA ARG A 270 7.82 21.44 -2.47
C ARG A 270 7.00 20.59 -1.51
N ALA A 271 7.24 20.77 -0.20
CA ALA A 271 6.53 20.03 0.84
C ALA A 271 5.02 20.32 0.82
N VAL A 272 4.62 21.59 0.65
CA VAL A 272 3.19 21.96 0.56
C VAL A 272 2.53 21.34 -0.66
N ILE A 273 3.17 21.40 -1.84
CA ILE A 273 2.63 20.81 -3.07
C ILE A 273 2.49 19.29 -2.91
N TYR A 274 3.50 18.63 -2.36
CA TYR A 274 3.47 17.20 -2.08
C TYR A 274 2.33 16.81 -1.13
N VAL A 275 2.14 17.58 -0.04
CA VAL A 275 1.06 17.35 0.93
C VAL A 275 -0.31 17.48 0.29
N VAL A 276 -0.53 18.56 -0.46
CA VAL A 276 -1.81 18.79 -1.16
C VAL A 276 -2.04 17.69 -2.19
N PHE A 277 -1.00 17.28 -2.91
CA PHE A 277 -1.10 16.22 -3.91
C PHE A 277 -1.46 14.86 -3.30
N ILE A 278 -0.80 14.43 -2.22
CA ILE A 278 -1.11 13.15 -1.56
C ILE A 278 -2.50 13.17 -0.95
N LEU A 279 -2.83 14.19 -0.16
CA LEU A 279 -4.15 14.26 0.49
C LEU A 279 -5.27 14.35 -0.54
N GLY A 280 -5.09 15.17 -1.58
CA GLY A 280 -6.03 15.33 -2.67
C GLY A 280 -6.21 14.04 -3.47
N SER A 281 -5.11 13.40 -3.88
CA SER A 281 -5.16 12.15 -4.64
C SER A 281 -5.75 11.00 -3.82
N CYS A 282 -5.37 10.82 -2.56
CA CYS A 282 -5.95 9.78 -1.69
C CYS A 282 -7.45 10.00 -1.44
N ALA A 283 -7.89 11.24 -1.23
CA ALA A 283 -9.31 11.54 -1.05
C ALA A 283 -10.13 11.33 -2.33
N LEU A 284 -9.60 11.75 -3.49
CA LEU A 284 -10.23 11.52 -4.79
C LEU A 284 -10.31 10.04 -5.12
N PHE A 285 -9.19 9.31 -4.99
CA PHE A 285 -9.16 7.87 -5.24
C PHE A 285 -10.11 7.12 -4.30
N SER A 286 -10.19 7.49 -3.03
CA SER A 286 -11.15 6.89 -2.10
C SER A 286 -12.59 7.11 -2.55
N LYS A 287 -12.99 8.33 -2.92
CA LYS A 287 -14.34 8.59 -3.42
C LYS A 287 -14.67 7.79 -4.67
N THR A 288 -13.77 7.80 -5.67
CA THR A 288 -13.96 7.02 -6.90
C THR A 288 -14.01 5.52 -6.61
N TRP A 289 -13.26 5.06 -5.62
CA TRP A 289 -13.19 3.64 -5.28
C TRP A 289 -14.52 3.11 -4.75
N ILE A 290 -15.23 3.89 -3.94
CA ILE A 290 -16.55 3.50 -3.42
C ILE A 290 -17.55 3.21 -4.55
N GLU A 291 -17.53 4.06 -5.59
CA GLU A 291 -18.41 3.92 -6.75
C GLU A 291 -18.03 2.69 -7.58
N ILE A 292 -16.73 2.45 -7.74
CA ILE A 292 -16.19 1.31 -8.51
C ILE A 292 -16.37 -0.02 -7.77
N SER A 293 -16.24 -0.03 -6.45
CA SER A 293 -16.31 -1.24 -5.62
C SER A 293 -17.74 -1.73 -5.37
N GLY A 294 -18.75 -1.00 -5.86
CA GLY A 294 -20.16 -1.29 -5.56
C GLY A 294 -20.46 -1.17 -4.07
N SER A 295 -19.68 -0.36 -3.33
CA SER A 295 -19.88 -0.07 -1.92
C SER A 295 -20.49 1.33 -1.73
N SER A 296 -21.12 1.86 -2.77
CA SER A 296 -21.80 3.15 -2.69
C SER A 296 -22.98 3.08 -1.73
N ALA A 297 -23.38 4.24 -1.20
CA ALA A 297 -24.54 4.32 -0.31
C ALA A 297 -25.81 3.72 -0.94
N ARG A 298 -25.93 3.77 -2.26
CA ARG A 298 -27.05 3.17 -3.00
C ARG A 298 -26.95 1.65 -3.06
N ASP A 299 -25.75 1.12 -3.31
CA ASP A 299 -25.52 -0.33 -3.42
C ASP A 299 -25.65 -1.01 -2.06
N VAL A 300 -25.10 -0.40 -1.00
CA VAL A 300 -25.25 -0.88 0.38
C VAL A 300 -26.71 -0.82 0.82
N ALA A 301 -27.44 0.26 0.49
CA ALA A 301 -28.87 0.33 0.77
C ALA A 301 -29.66 -0.77 0.06
N LYS A 302 -29.31 -1.09 -1.19
CA LYS A 302 -29.91 -2.19 -1.95
C LYS A 302 -29.61 -3.53 -1.28
N GLN A 303 -28.36 -3.80 -0.89
CA GLN A 303 -28.00 -5.02 -0.16
C GLN A 303 -28.75 -5.17 1.17
N LEU A 304 -28.86 -4.10 1.96
CA LEU A 304 -29.62 -4.13 3.22
C LEU A 304 -31.11 -4.41 2.96
N ARG A 305 -31.68 -3.83 1.90
CA ARG A 305 -33.06 -4.08 1.51
C ARG A 305 -33.29 -5.53 1.05
N ASP A 306 -32.37 -6.06 0.24
CA ASP A 306 -32.42 -7.45 -0.24
C ASP A 306 -32.29 -8.44 0.94
N GLN A 307 -31.55 -8.08 1.98
CA GLN A 307 -31.43 -8.81 3.24
C GLN A 307 -32.57 -8.55 4.24
N GLN A 308 -33.61 -7.79 3.84
CA GLN A 308 -34.76 -7.41 4.68
C GLN A 308 -34.35 -6.73 6.01
N MET A 309 -33.29 -5.93 5.96
CA MET A 309 -32.83 -5.10 7.08
C MET A 309 -33.26 -3.65 6.90
N VAL A 310 -33.84 -3.08 7.96
CA VAL A 310 -34.35 -1.69 7.99
C VAL A 310 -33.66 -0.92 9.11
N MET A 311 -33.27 0.32 8.86
CA MET A 311 -32.69 1.18 9.90
C MET A 311 -33.73 1.55 10.98
N LYS A 312 -33.32 1.54 12.25
CA LYS A 312 -34.20 1.92 13.36
C LYS A 312 -34.64 3.39 13.20
N GLY A 313 -35.96 3.61 13.19
CA GLY A 313 -36.56 4.95 13.17
C GLY A 313 -36.65 5.63 11.79
N HIS A 314 -36.25 4.94 10.72
CA HIS A 314 -36.27 5.47 9.36
C HIS A 314 -37.11 4.56 8.45
N ARG A 315 -37.80 5.15 7.46
CA ARG A 315 -38.47 4.38 6.40
C ARG A 315 -37.42 3.84 5.41
N ASP A 316 -37.76 2.78 4.68
CA ASP A 316 -36.88 2.15 3.70
C ASP A 316 -36.31 3.14 2.67
N ALA A 317 -37.12 4.11 2.22
CA ALA A 317 -36.68 5.15 1.28
C ALA A 317 -35.63 6.11 1.87
N SER A 318 -35.61 6.29 3.19
CA SER A 318 -34.66 7.18 3.88
C SER A 318 -33.33 6.51 4.23
N ILE A 319 -33.20 5.18 4.10
CA ILE A 319 -31.94 4.45 4.35
C ILE A 319 -30.82 4.98 3.45
N VAL A 320 -31.12 5.21 2.18
CA VAL A 320 -30.16 5.76 1.20
C VAL A 320 -29.68 7.14 1.63
N HIS A 321 -30.58 8.02 2.11
CA HIS A 321 -30.22 9.38 2.52
C HIS A 321 -29.31 9.38 3.76
N VAL A 322 -29.59 8.52 4.74
CA VAL A 322 -28.76 8.36 5.93
C VAL A 322 -27.38 7.82 5.55
N LEU A 323 -27.31 6.75 4.75
CA LEU A 323 -26.05 6.16 4.28
C LEU A 323 -25.23 7.15 3.44
N ASN A 324 -25.88 7.97 2.61
CA ASN A 324 -25.21 8.97 1.77
C ASN A 324 -24.60 10.12 2.58
N ARG A 325 -25.05 10.33 3.82
CA ARG A 325 -24.43 11.29 4.75
C ARG A 325 -23.15 10.74 5.36
N TYR A 326 -23.07 9.42 5.62
CA TYR A 326 -21.96 8.79 6.34
C TYR A 326 -20.90 8.16 5.41
N ILE A 327 -21.29 7.48 4.33
CA ILE A 327 -20.34 6.72 3.50
C ILE A 327 -19.37 7.63 2.72
N PRO A 328 -19.83 8.64 1.95
CA PRO A 328 -18.92 9.50 1.19
C PRO A 328 -18.03 10.36 2.09
N THR A 329 -18.54 10.76 3.26
CA THR A 329 -17.78 11.55 4.25
C THR A 329 -16.74 10.67 4.95
N ALA A 330 -17.12 9.47 5.41
CA ALA A 330 -16.21 8.51 6.01
C ALA A 330 -15.09 8.10 5.04
N ALA A 331 -15.41 7.86 3.77
CA ALA A 331 -14.40 7.49 2.79
C ALA A 331 -13.46 8.64 2.42
N ALA A 332 -13.99 9.83 2.13
CA ALA A 332 -13.14 10.99 1.81
C ALA A 332 -12.22 11.36 2.98
N PHE A 333 -12.77 11.39 4.19
CA PHE A 333 -12.00 11.68 5.40
C PHE A 333 -11.05 10.53 5.74
N GLY A 334 -11.49 9.28 5.59
CA GLY A 334 -10.65 8.09 5.74
C GLY A 334 -9.45 8.12 4.81
N GLY A 335 -9.66 8.31 3.50
CA GLY A 335 -8.58 8.44 2.52
C GLY A 335 -7.61 9.58 2.83
N MET A 336 -8.13 10.73 3.27
CA MET A 336 -7.31 11.86 3.72
C MET A 336 -6.49 11.52 4.97
N CYS A 337 -7.09 10.87 5.98
CA CYS A 337 -6.40 10.45 7.20
C CYS A 337 -5.29 9.43 6.91
N ILE A 338 -5.53 8.44 6.04
CA ILE A 338 -4.47 7.47 5.68
C ILE A 338 -3.33 8.20 4.95
N GLY A 339 -3.63 9.11 4.03
CA GLY A 339 -2.62 9.93 3.36
C GLY A 339 -1.82 10.80 4.36
N ALA A 340 -2.49 11.42 5.32
CA ALA A 340 -1.86 12.21 6.38
C ALA A 340 -0.92 11.37 7.25
N LEU A 341 -1.39 10.21 7.72
CA LEU A 341 -0.59 9.29 8.52
C LEU A 341 0.64 8.80 7.77
N SER A 342 0.50 8.57 6.45
CA SER A 342 1.63 8.14 5.62
C SER A 342 2.71 9.19 5.57
N MET A 343 2.34 10.44 5.31
CA MET A 343 3.29 11.56 5.25
C MET A 343 3.97 11.79 6.60
N VAL A 344 3.22 11.73 7.70
CA VAL A 344 3.80 11.87 9.04
C VAL A 344 4.83 10.76 9.30
N ALA A 345 4.53 9.52 8.89
CA ALA A 345 5.45 8.40 9.03
C ALA A 345 6.70 8.57 8.15
N ASP A 346 6.54 9.06 6.92
CA ASP A 346 7.66 9.37 6.03
C ASP A 346 8.54 10.51 6.59
N PHE A 347 7.93 11.57 7.15
CA PHE A 347 8.65 12.70 7.75
C PHE A 347 9.38 12.35 9.04
N LEU A 348 8.83 11.44 9.85
CA LEU A 348 9.48 10.90 11.03
C LEU A 348 10.63 9.95 10.68
N GLY A 349 10.83 9.60 9.40
CA GLY A 349 11.88 8.69 8.96
C GLY A 349 11.60 7.23 9.34
N ALA A 350 10.33 6.83 9.41
CA ALA A 350 9.96 5.48 9.81
C ALA A 350 10.57 4.41 8.88
N ILE A 351 11.08 3.35 9.50
CA ILE A 351 11.69 2.21 8.82
C ILE A 351 10.61 1.44 8.04
N GLY A 352 10.76 1.33 6.71
CA GLY A 352 9.85 0.54 5.85
C GLY A 352 8.90 1.37 4.96
N SER A 353 9.10 2.69 4.87
CA SER A 353 8.19 3.69 4.27
C SER A 353 6.86 3.81 5.02
N GLY A 354 6.37 5.05 5.17
CA GLY A 354 5.10 5.33 5.85
C GLY A 354 3.92 4.64 5.18
N THR A 355 3.91 4.63 3.85
CA THR A 355 2.92 3.90 3.05
C THR A 355 2.97 2.40 3.34
N GLY A 356 4.16 1.79 3.31
CA GLY A 356 4.34 0.37 3.58
C GLY A 356 3.83 -0.03 4.97
N ILE A 357 4.26 0.66 6.03
CA ILE A 357 3.84 0.34 7.40
C ILE A 357 2.31 0.38 7.54
N LEU A 358 1.66 1.40 6.99
CA LEU A 358 0.19 1.52 6.99
C LEU A 358 -0.48 0.35 6.28
N LEU A 359 0.04 -0.03 5.11
CA LEU A 359 -0.49 -1.16 4.36
C LEU A 359 -0.38 -2.46 5.16
N ALA A 360 0.79 -2.75 5.73
CA ALA A 360 1.02 -3.95 6.52
C ALA A 360 0.09 -4.01 7.75
N VAL A 361 -0.01 -2.93 8.52
CA VAL A 361 -0.87 -2.85 9.72
C VAL A 361 -2.33 -3.12 9.36
N THR A 362 -2.85 -2.41 8.36
CA THR A 362 -4.26 -2.55 8.01
C THR A 362 -4.56 -3.91 7.39
N ILE A 363 -3.65 -4.49 6.60
CA ILE A 363 -3.80 -5.85 6.06
C ILE A 363 -3.86 -6.87 7.21
N ILE A 364 -2.91 -6.80 8.16
CA ILE A 364 -2.89 -7.70 9.32
C ILE A 364 -4.16 -7.53 10.15
N TYR A 365 -4.60 -6.30 10.39
CA TYR A 365 -5.83 -6.03 11.14
C TYR A 365 -7.07 -6.58 10.43
N GLN A 366 -7.15 -6.45 9.10
CA GLN A 366 -8.23 -7.04 8.31
C GLN A 366 -8.25 -8.57 8.43
N TYR A 367 -7.10 -9.23 8.31
CA TYR A 367 -7.00 -10.67 8.51
C TYR A 367 -7.40 -11.08 9.92
N PHE A 368 -6.93 -10.35 10.93
CA PHE A 368 -7.30 -10.59 12.33
C PHE A 368 -8.81 -10.48 12.53
N GLU A 369 -9.47 -9.49 11.93
CA GLU A 369 -10.91 -9.33 12.05
C GLU A 369 -11.70 -10.41 11.30
N THR A 370 -11.26 -10.81 10.11
CA THR A 370 -11.86 -11.94 9.39
C THR A 370 -11.74 -13.22 10.22
N PHE A 371 -10.55 -13.48 10.77
CA PHE A 371 -10.30 -14.64 11.64
C PHE A 371 -11.15 -14.59 12.91
N ALA A 372 -11.23 -13.43 13.57
CA ALA A 372 -12.05 -13.27 14.78
C ALA A 372 -13.54 -13.44 14.49
N LYS A 373 -14.03 -13.03 13.31
CA LYS A 373 -15.42 -13.27 12.88
C LYS A 373 -15.68 -14.74 12.60
N GLU A 374 -14.82 -15.39 11.83
CA GLU A 374 -14.95 -16.84 11.55
C GLU A 374 -14.90 -17.64 12.85
N GLN A 375 -13.98 -17.32 13.75
CA GLN A 375 -13.87 -17.99 15.04
C GLN A 375 -15.03 -17.68 16.00
N ALA A 376 -15.70 -16.52 15.85
CA ALA A 376 -16.91 -16.17 16.60
C ALA A 376 -18.21 -16.74 16.00
N ASP A 377 -18.19 -17.16 14.73
CA ASP A 377 -19.27 -17.94 14.10
C ASP A 377 -19.15 -19.45 14.42
N ILE A 378 -17.94 -19.97 14.61
CA ILE A 378 -17.65 -21.36 15.02
C ILE A 378 -18.08 -21.76 16.46
N PRO A 379 -18.20 -20.90 17.51
CA PRO A 379 -18.54 -21.33 18.86
C PRO A 379 -20.03 -21.72 19.00
N LEU A 380 -20.88 -21.36 18.04
CA LEU A 380 -22.32 -21.67 18.07
C LEU A 380 -22.69 -23.00 17.40
N SER A 381 -21.83 -23.56 16.54
CA SER A 381 -22.06 -24.88 15.93
C SER A 381 -21.48 -26.03 16.76
N GLY A 382 -20.52 -25.78 17.65
CA GLY A 382 -19.94 -26.79 18.54
C GLY A 382 -20.67 -27.03 19.86
N MET A 383 -21.64 -26.19 20.24
CA MET A 383 -22.29 -26.24 21.57
C MET A 383 -23.69 -26.87 21.58
N PHE A 384 -24.23 -27.26 20.42
CA PHE A 384 -25.49 -28.02 20.29
C PHE A 384 -25.28 -29.35 19.55
N GLY A 385 -24.19 -30.04 19.89
CA GLY A 385 -23.88 -31.40 19.46
C GLY A 385 -23.69 -32.32 20.67
N LEU A 386 -24.69 -32.38 21.54
CA LEU A 386 -24.89 -33.44 22.55
C LEU A 386 -26.40 -33.65 22.75
#